data_AF-A0A921BGK7-F1
#
_entry.id   AF-A0A921BGK7-F1
#
_cell.length_a   1.000
_cell.length_b   1.000
_cell.length_c   1.000
_cell.angle_alpha   90.00
_cell.angle_beta   90.00
_cell.angle_gamma   90.00
#
_symmetry.space_group_name_H-M   'P 1'
#
loop_
_entity.id
_entity.type
_entity.pdbx_description
1 polymer ?
#
loop_
_entity_poly.entity_id
_entity_poly.type
_entity_poly.pdbx_seq_one_letter_code
_entity_poly.pdbx_strand_id
1 'polypeptide(L)'
;MNLVYVGESGNTGSSINDPNQYHHIYTGLMIHEDQCISLNGEFDALFQRHLGNQPGSDGAPLQLKAADIYQGRGFFKSWSPDRRGDLIKDCLGNLIRRRTPY
;
A
#
# COMPACT_ATOMS: atom_id res chain seq x y z
N MET A 1 15.66 5.32 -10.44
CA MET A 1 15.45 6.78 -10.31
C MET A 1 14.08 6.98 -9.67
N ASN A 2 13.96 7.70 -8.56
CA ASN A 2 12.70 7.81 -7.81
C ASN A 2 12.06 9.18 -8.11
N LEU A 3 10.85 9.20 -8.66
CA LEU A 3 10.04 10.42 -8.75
C LEU A 3 9.07 10.44 -7.58
N VAL A 4 9.33 11.30 -6.59
CA VAL A 4 8.41 11.52 -5.47
C VAL A 4 7.43 12.61 -5.89
N TYR A 5 6.21 12.21 -6.26
CA TYR A 5 5.10 13.15 -6.47
C TYR A 5 4.44 13.45 -5.13
N VAL A 6 4.72 14.62 -4.56
CA VAL A 6 4.05 15.11 -3.34
C VAL A 6 2.77 15.84 -3.76
N GLY A 7 1.64 15.14 -3.71
CA GLY A 7 0.32 15.76 -3.84
C GLY A 7 -0.34 15.84 -2.47
N GLU A 8 -0.92 16.99 -2.14
CA GLU A 8 -1.75 17.18 -0.94
C GLU A 8 -3.18 16.67 -1.22
N SER A 9 -3.70 15.83 -0.34
CA SER A 9 -5.11 15.41 -0.40
C SER A 9 -5.70 15.32 1.00
N GLY A 10 -6.93 15.81 1.09
CA GLY A 10 -7.73 15.84 2.30
C GLY A 10 -8.69 14.65 2.43
N ASN A 11 -8.72 13.99 3.58
CA ASN A 11 -9.49 12.75 3.80
C ASN A 11 -10.81 12.96 4.55
N THR A 12 -11.02 14.14 5.13
CA THR A 12 -12.23 14.42 5.92
C THR A 12 -13.44 14.71 5.04
N GLY A 13 -13.22 15.01 3.75
CA GLY A 13 -14.29 15.28 2.78
C GLY A 13 -15.19 16.48 3.14
N SER A 14 -14.80 17.29 4.13
CA SER A 14 -15.63 18.33 4.73
C SER A 14 -15.37 19.71 4.11
N SER A 15 -14.09 20.06 3.90
CA SER A 15 -13.65 21.33 3.33
C SER A 15 -12.14 21.26 3.03
N ILE A 16 -11.65 22.08 2.09
CA ILE A 16 -10.20 22.31 1.89
C ILE A 16 -9.55 23.06 3.05
N ASN A 17 -10.37 23.71 3.89
CA ASN A 17 -9.95 24.54 5.03
C ASN A 17 -10.17 23.84 6.38
N ASP A 18 -10.34 22.52 6.40
CA ASP A 18 -10.51 21.78 7.66
C ASP A 18 -9.16 21.68 8.39
N PRO A 19 -8.98 22.34 9.56
CA PRO A 19 -7.70 22.34 10.27
C PRO A 19 -7.35 20.98 10.87
N ASN A 20 -8.30 20.04 10.94
CA ASN A 20 -8.07 18.66 11.39
C ASN A 20 -7.81 17.70 10.22
N GLN A 21 -7.67 18.22 9.01
CA GLN A 21 -7.42 17.41 7.82
C GLN A 21 -5.99 16.88 7.83
N TYR A 22 -5.85 15.56 7.87
CA TYR A 22 -4.54 14.92 7.71
C TYR A 22 -4.01 15.17 6.31
N HIS A 23 -2.80 15.73 6.18
CA HIS A 23 -2.10 15.82 4.91
C HIS A 23 -1.72 14.41 4.43
N HIS A 24 -2.28 14.00 3.29
CA HIS A 24 -1.84 12.79 2.62
C HIS A 24 -0.68 13.11 1.69
N ILE A 25 0.41 12.35 1.80
CA ILE A 25 1.53 12.40 0.86
C ILE A 25 1.45 11.15 0.00
N TYR A 26 1.17 11.32 -1.30
CA TYR A 26 1.35 10.24 -2.26
C TYR A 26 2.84 10.11 -2.60
N THR A 27 3.29 8.91 -2.95
CA THR A 27 4.65 8.69 -3.44
C THR A 27 4.57 7.59 -4.47
N GLY A 28 5.14 7.84 -5.64
CA GLY A 28 5.29 6.86 -6.70
C GLY A 28 6.71 6.27 -6.65
N LEU A 29 6.83 4.97 -6.88
CA LEU A 29 8.12 4.34 -7.13
C LEU A 29 8.17 3.99 -8.62
N MET A 30 9.09 4.62 -9.36
CA MET A 30 9.42 4.17 -10.71
C MET A 30 10.47 3.06 -10.62
N ILE A 31 10.10 1.88 -11.10
CA ILE A 31 10.96 0.70 -11.17
C ILE A 31 11.33 0.43 -12.61
N HIS A 32 12.55 -0.10 -12.83
CA HIS A 32 12.92 -0.59 -14.15
C HIS A 32 12.05 -1.81 -14.50
N GLU A 33 11.71 -1.98 -15.78
CA GLU A 33 10.83 -3.06 -16.24
C GLU A 33 11.34 -4.44 -15.82
N ASP A 34 12.67 -4.67 -15.91
CA ASP A 34 13.30 -5.92 -15.48
C ASP A 34 13.05 -6.27 -14.00
N GLN A 35 12.78 -5.27 -13.17
CA GLN A 35 12.48 -5.45 -11.75
C GLN A 35 10.98 -5.67 -11.48
N CYS A 36 10.12 -5.36 -12.45
CA CYS A 36 8.66 -5.45 -12.32
C CYS A 36 8.21 -6.89 -12.05
N ILE A 37 8.75 -7.87 -12.79
CA ILE A 37 8.41 -9.29 -12.61
C ILE A 37 8.76 -9.76 -11.19
N SER A 38 9.96 -9.41 -10.73
CA SER A 38 10.43 -9.78 -9.41
C SER A 38 9.61 -9.12 -8.30
N LEU A 39 9.22 -7.86 -8.48
CA LEU A 39 8.37 -7.13 -7.53
C LEU A 39 6.96 -7.73 -7.47
N ASN A 40 6.37 -8.08 -8.61
CA ASN A 40 5.07 -8.75 -8.65
C ASN A 40 5.10 -10.08 -7.88
N GLY A 41 6.14 -10.90 -8.08
CA GLY A 41 6.30 -12.14 -7.31
C GLY A 41 6.42 -11.94 -5.80
N GLU A 42 7.08 -10.86 -5.35
CA GLU A 42 7.12 -10.50 -3.92
C GLU A 42 5.75 -10.08 -3.39
N PHE A 43 4.96 -9.34 -4.19
CA PHE A 43 3.60 -8.97 -3.81
C PHE A 43 2.66 -10.18 -3.82
N ASP A 44 2.78 -11.12 -4.76
CA ASP A 44 2.03 -12.38 -4.74
C ASP A 44 2.33 -13.20 -3.48
N ALA A 45 3.61 -13.30 -3.11
CA ALA A 45 4.02 -13.96 -1.86
C ALA A 45 3.46 -13.23 -0.61
N LEU A 46 3.39 -11.90 -0.65
CA LEU A 46 2.80 -11.10 0.43
C LEU A 46 1.29 -11.32 0.53
N PHE A 47 0.59 -11.39 -0.60
CA PHE A 47 -0.82 -11.77 -0.68
C PHE A 47 -1.05 -13.16 -0.07
N GLN A 48 -0.27 -14.15 -0.49
CA GLN A 48 -0.37 -15.49 0.06
C GLN A 48 -0.13 -15.53 1.58
N ARG A 49 0.87 -14.78 2.09
CA ARG A 49 1.22 -14.75 3.52
C ARG A 49 0.13 -14.11 4.37
N HIS A 50 -0.46 -13.00 3.93
CA HIS A 50 -1.40 -12.21 4.73
C HIS A 50 -2.87 -12.56 4.51
N LEU A 51 -3.21 -12.99 3.30
CA LEU A 51 -4.57 -13.23 2.82
C LEU A 51 -4.83 -14.71 2.51
N GLY A 52 -3.78 -15.54 2.37
CA GLY A 52 -3.91 -16.97 2.03
C GLY A 52 -4.32 -17.23 0.58
N ASN A 53 -4.39 -16.17 -0.23
CA ASN A 53 -5.07 -16.14 -1.52
C ASN A 53 -4.26 -15.32 -2.52
N GLN A 54 -4.44 -15.59 -3.82
CA GLN A 54 -3.86 -14.79 -4.88
C GLN A 54 -4.61 -13.46 -5.07
N PRO A 55 -3.96 -12.42 -5.63
CA PRO A 55 -4.64 -11.16 -5.93
C PRO A 55 -5.90 -11.38 -6.79
N GLY A 56 -7.04 -10.86 -6.34
CA GLY A 56 -8.30 -10.92 -7.09
C GLY A 56 -9.05 -12.26 -7.05
N SER A 57 -8.58 -13.27 -6.31
CA SER A 57 -9.35 -14.49 -6.07
C SER A 57 -10.45 -14.28 -5.03
N ASP A 58 -11.39 -15.22 -4.93
CA ASP A 58 -12.43 -15.19 -3.88
C ASP A 58 -11.78 -15.11 -2.50
N GLY A 59 -12.05 -14.02 -1.78
CA GLY A 59 -11.45 -13.74 -0.47
C GLY A 59 -10.13 -12.97 -0.49
N ALA A 60 -9.76 -12.34 -1.61
CA ALA A 60 -8.67 -11.37 -1.68
C ALA A 60 -9.00 -10.17 -2.59
N PRO A 61 -8.57 -8.94 -2.24
CA PRO A 61 -8.73 -7.80 -3.14
C PRO A 61 -7.84 -7.95 -4.38
N LEU A 62 -8.23 -7.33 -5.51
CA LEU A 62 -7.38 -7.27 -6.69
C LEU A 62 -6.10 -6.45 -6.47
N GLN A 63 -6.17 -5.42 -5.63
CA GLN A 63 -5.07 -4.51 -5.36
C GLN A 63 -5.08 -4.06 -3.90
N LEU A 64 -3.89 -3.84 -3.35
CA LEU A 64 -3.69 -3.32 -2.00
C LEU A 64 -3.73 -1.78 -2.04
N LYS A 65 -4.85 -1.21 -1.60
CA LYS A 65 -4.98 0.25 -1.45
C LYS A 65 -4.52 0.65 -0.05
N ALA A 66 -3.42 1.41 0.03
CA ALA A 66 -2.85 1.85 1.30
C ALA A 66 -3.87 2.59 2.19
N ALA A 67 -4.74 3.42 1.60
CA ALA A 67 -5.81 4.11 2.34
C ALA A 67 -6.81 3.13 2.98
N ASP A 68 -7.23 2.10 2.25
CA ASP A 68 -8.18 1.11 2.76
C ASP A 68 -7.56 0.25 3.86
N ILE A 69 -6.27 -0.11 3.72
CA ILE A 69 -5.53 -0.84 4.75
C ILE A 69 -5.32 0.05 5.97
N TYR A 70 -4.91 1.30 5.82
CA TYR A 70 -4.64 2.20 6.95
C TYR A 70 -5.91 2.55 7.73
N GLN A 71 -7.04 2.74 7.04
CA GLN A 71 -8.30 3.11 7.67
C GLN A 71 -9.18 1.91 8.05
N GLY A 72 -8.84 0.69 7.62
CA GLY A 72 -9.69 -0.49 7.81
C GLY A 72 -11.02 -0.36 7.06
N ARG A 73 -10.95 -0.02 5.77
CA ARG A 73 -12.11 0.10 4.88
C ARG A 73 -12.18 -1.06 3.89
N GLY A 74 -13.34 -1.23 3.26
CA GLY A 74 -13.56 -2.29 2.28
C GLY A 74 -13.24 -3.68 2.82
N PHE A 75 -12.35 -4.40 2.12
CA PHE A 75 -11.90 -5.73 2.50
C PHE A 75 -11.29 -5.79 3.92
N PHE A 76 -10.62 -4.72 4.36
CA PHE A 76 -9.88 -4.69 5.63
C PHE A 76 -10.73 -4.28 6.84
N LYS A 77 -12.06 -4.15 6.68
CA LYS A 77 -12.96 -3.69 7.75
C LYS A 77 -12.96 -4.57 9.00
N SER A 78 -12.78 -5.88 8.82
CA SER A 78 -12.72 -6.85 9.92
C SER A 78 -11.31 -7.03 10.51
N TRP A 79 -10.30 -6.37 9.97
CA TRP A 79 -8.92 -6.54 10.42
C TRP A 79 -8.58 -5.57 11.56
N SER A 80 -7.89 -6.09 12.58
CA SER A 80 -7.37 -5.28 13.67
C SER A 80 -6.32 -4.26 13.17
N PRO A 81 -6.15 -3.11 13.86
CA PRO A 81 -5.11 -2.15 13.53
C PRO A 81 -3.70 -2.76 13.44
N ASP A 82 -3.35 -3.66 14.36
CA ASP A 82 -2.03 -4.30 14.37
C ASP A 82 -1.78 -5.14 13.11
N ARG A 83 -2.75 -5.98 12.73
CA ARG A 83 -2.67 -6.80 11.52
C ARG A 83 -2.55 -5.94 10.26
N ARG A 84 -3.29 -4.84 10.18
CA ARG A 84 -3.19 -3.88 9.07
C ARG A 84 -1.83 -3.18 9.06
N GLY A 85 -1.30 -2.84 10.24
CA GLY A 85 0.02 -2.25 10.41
C GLY A 85 1.15 -3.17 9.94
N ASP A 86 1.07 -4.46 10.25
CA ASP A 86 2.08 -5.43 9.80
C ASP A 86 2.08 -5.63 8.28
N LEU A 87 0.90 -5.67 7.65
CA LEU A 87 0.78 -5.66 6.20
C LEU A 87 1.43 -4.42 5.57
N ILE A 88 1.19 -3.23 6.13
CA ILE A 88 1.81 -1.97 5.64
C ILE A 88 3.33 -2.03 5.78
N LYS A 89 3.86 -2.47 6.93
CA LYS A 89 5.31 -2.59 7.15
C LYS A 89 5.96 -3.53 6.13
N ASP A 90 5.32 -4.67 5.87
CA ASP A 90 5.80 -5.64 4.89
C ASP A 90 5.80 -5.08 3.46
N CYS A 91 4.74 -4.38 3.05
CA CYS A 91 4.69 -3.68 1.76
C CYS A 91 5.84 -2.67 1.63
N LEU A 92 6.08 -1.86 2.67
CA LEU A 92 7.17 -0.89 2.69
C LEU A 92 8.54 -1.57 2.67
N GLY A 93 8.70 -2.70 3.36
CA GLY A 93 9.93 -3.48 3.37
C GLY A 93 10.35 -3.94 1.98
N ASN A 94 9.41 -4.46 1.18
CA ASN A 94 9.67 -4.85 -0.21
C ASN A 94 10.09 -3.65 -1.07
N LEU A 95 9.39 -2.51 -0.93
CA LEU A 95 9.71 -1.29 -1.68
C LEU A 95 11.08 -0.71 -1.30
N ILE A 96 11.46 -0.72 -0.01
CA ILE A 96 12.74 -0.16 0.46
C ILE A 96 13.92 -1.02 0.00
N ARG A 97 13.80 -2.36 0.03
CA ARG A 97 14.87 -3.28 -0.44
C ARG A 97 15.29 -3.02 -1.87
N ARG A 98 14.39 -2.49 -2.71
CA ARG A 98 14.67 -2.17 -4.12
C ARG A 98 15.32 -0.80 -4.32
N ARG A 99 15.27 0.08 -3.31
CA ARG A 99 15.94 1.39 -3.35
C ARG A 99 17.45 1.28 -3.13
N THR A 100 17.92 0.21 -2.50
CA THR A 100 19.34 -0.01 -2.17
C THR A 100 19.81 -1.31 -2.81
N PRO A 101 20.40 -1.29 -4.02
CA PRO A 101 21.15 -2.45 -4.49
C PRO A 101 22.33 -2.65 -3.52
N TYR A 102 22.43 -3.82 -2.90
CA TYR A 102 23.67 -4.26 -2.28
C TYR A 102 24.68 -4.65 -3.36
#